data_AF-A0A967DYQ6-F1
#
_entry.id   AF-A0A967DYQ6-F1
#
_cell.length_a   1.000
_cell.length_b   1.000
_cell.length_c   1.000
_cell.angle_alpha   90.00
_cell.angle_beta   90.00
_cell.angle_gamma   90.00
#
_symmetry.space_group_name_H-M   'P 1'
#
loop_
_entity.id
_entity.type
_entity.pdbx_description
1 polymer ?
#
loop_
_entity_poly.entity_id
_entity_poly.type
_entity_poly.pdbx_seq_one_letter_code
_entity_poly.pdbx_strand_id
1 'polypeptide(L)'
;MNEMIVSVPPAVSFLSVGLPLKISLTLDQQKIMYGSTLLGWKDHAWLICEWPLHLGHDQPINGGTPCTVSYLHEGKLVGYRSEIRDVLNAPVPLLFLAYPKTVEEMHMRKHVRV
;
A
#
# COMPACT_ATOMS: atom_id res chain seq x y z
N MET A 1 15.53 -19.13 7.11
CA MET A 1 14.26 -19.01 6.37
C MET A 1 13.41 -18.06 7.19
N ASN A 2 12.95 -16.92 6.65
CA ASN A 2 12.08 -16.03 7.43
C ASN A 2 10.66 -16.60 7.36
N GLU A 3 9.99 -16.74 8.50
CA GLU A 3 8.59 -17.16 8.54
C GLU A 3 7.71 -16.04 7.98
N MET A 4 6.93 -16.36 6.94
CA MET A 4 5.86 -15.51 6.43
C MET A 4 4.56 -15.94 7.10
N ILE A 5 3.89 -15.00 7.75
CA ILE A 5 2.59 -15.24 8.38
C ILE A 5 1.54 -14.54 7.50
N VAL A 6 0.61 -15.32 6.96
CA VAL A 6 -0.56 -14.80 6.24
C VAL A 6 -1.71 -14.73 7.23
N SER A 7 -2.25 -13.54 7.45
CA SER A 7 -3.39 -13.33 8.34
C SER A 7 -4.53 -12.62 7.62
N VAL A 8 -5.75 -12.91 8.08
CA VAL A 8 -6.89 -12.00 7.87
C VAL A 8 -6.57 -10.73 8.66
N PRO A 9 -6.85 -9.52 8.13
CA PRO A 9 -6.59 -8.27 8.82
C PRO A 9 -6.97 -8.35 10.32
N PRO A 10 -6.00 -8.26 11.24
CA PRO A 10 -6.28 -8.45 12.67
C PRO A 10 -7.15 -7.31 13.20
N ALA A 11 -7.85 -7.55 14.33
CA ALA A 11 -8.63 -6.53 15.03
C ALA A 11 -7.74 -5.39 15.61
N VAL A 12 -6.43 -5.59 15.66
CA VAL A 12 -5.42 -4.58 16.00
C VAL A 12 -4.99 -3.91 14.70
N SER A 13 -5.07 -2.58 14.64
CA SER A 13 -4.92 -1.84 13.38
C SER A 13 -3.48 -1.92 12.84
N PHE A 14 -3.27 -2.76 11.82
CA PHE A 14 -2.07 -2.82 10.97
C PHE A 14 -1.88 -1.55 10.12
N LEU A 15 -2.82 -0.60 10.21
CA LEU A 15 -2.86 0.68 9.52
C LEU A 15 -2.83 1.82 10.54
N SER A 16 -2.12 2.90 10.19
CA SER A 16 -2.10 4.15 10.95
C SER A 16 -2.12 5.35 9.99
N VAL A 17 -2.81 6.43 10.36
CA VAL A 17 -2.72 7.68 9.60
C VAL A 17 -1.28 8.18 9.63
N GLY A 18 -0.78 8.67 8.49
CA GLY A 18 0.60 9.11 8.31
C GLY A 18 1.59 7.98 8.01
N LEU A 19 1.13 6.73 7.89
CA LEU A 19 1.98 5.59 7.59
C LEU A 19 2.57 5.71 6.17
N PRO A 20 3.91 5.73 6.01
CA PRO A 20 4.54 5.74 4.70
C PRO A 20 4.38 4.39 4.02
N LEU A 21 3.81 4.42 2.81
CA LEU A 21 3.52 3.26 1.98
C LEU A 21 4.40 3.27 0.73
N LYS A 22 4.73 2.06 0.28
CA LYS A 22 5.24 1.80 -1.06
C LYS A 22 4.16 1.08 -1.86
N ILE A 23 3.80 1.63 -3.01
CA ILE A 23 2.82 1.05 -3.92
C ILE A 23 3.57 0.61 -5.17
N SER A 24 3.48 -0.67 -5.52
CA SER A 24 4.06 -1.23 -6.73
C SER A 24 2.96 -1.69 -7.67
N LEU A 25 3.02 -1.30 -8.94
CA LEU A 25 2.11 -1.77 -9.98
C LEU A 25 2.86 -1.97 -11.30
N THR A 26 2.21 -2.60 -12.26
CA THR A 26 2.75 -2.80 -13.61
C THR A 26 1.94 -1.97 -14.60
N LEU A 27 2.60 -1.05 -15.30
CA LEU A 27 2.04 -0.32 -16.44
C LEU A 27 2.89 -0.64 -17.66
N ASP A 28 2.28 -0.94 -18.80
CA ASP A 28 2.97 -1.25 -20.05
C ASP A 28 4.16 -2.23 -19.90
N GLN A 29 3.92 -3.30 -19.11
CA GLN A 29 4.91 -4.34 -18.80
C GLN A 29 6.11 -3.86 -17.96
N GLN A 30 6.13 -2.59 -17.54
CA GLN A 30 7.11 -2.03 -16.62
C GLN A 30 6.59 -2.00 -15.20
N LYS A 31 7.38 -2.53 -14.26
CA LYS A 31 7.07 -2.43 -12.84
C LYS A 31 7.48 -1.07 -12.32
N ILE A 32 6.51 -0.31 -11.83
CA ILE A 32 6.72 1.02 -11.27
C ILE A 32 6.43 0.99 -9.78
N MET A 33 7.14 1.84 -9.03
CA MET A 33 7.01 1.92 -7.58
C MET A 33 6.86 3.38 -7.14
N TYR A 34 5.92 3.60 -6.24
CA TYR A 34 5.50 4.90 -5.76
C TYR A 34 5.59 4.96 -4.24
N GLY A 35 6.14 6.05 -3.71
CA GLY A 35 5.97 6.42 -2.32
C GLY A 35 4.63 7.12 -2.15
N SER A 36 3.96 6.85 -1.03
CA SER A 36 2.67 7.45 -0.69
C SER A 36 2.53 7.49 0.83
N THR A 37 1.56 8.25 1.34
CA THR A 37 1.23 8.32 2.76
C THR A 37 -0.22 7.90 2.95
N LEU A 38 -0.48 7.01 3.90
CA LEU A 38 -1.85 6.63 4.26
C LEU A 38 -2.55 7.79 4.99
N LEU A 39 -3.69 8.23 4.45
CA LEU A 39 -4.46 9.34 5.02
C LEU A 39 -5.68 8.85 5.81
N GLY A 40 -6.23 7.70 5.44
CA GLY A 40 -7.36 7.10 6.14
C GLY A 40 -7.89 5.85 5.44
N TRP A 41 -8.84 5.19 6.08
CA TRP A 41 -9.49 4.00 5.54
C TRP A 41 -10.91 3.85 6.06
N LYS A 42 -11.68 3.04 5.36
CA LYS A 42 -12.92 2.45 5.85
C LYS A 42 -12.79 0.94 5.78
N ASP A 43 -12.98 0.28 6.91
CA ASP A 43 -12.81 -1.16 7.02
C ASP A 43 -13.62 -1.91 5.96
N HIS A 44 -12.96 -2.88 5.33
CA HIS A 44 -13.51 -3.71 4.25
C HIS A 44 -14.00 -2.96 3.00
N ALA A 45 -13.71 -1.65 2.89
CA ALA A 45 -14.13 -0.83 1.76
C ALA A 45 -12.92 -0.27 1.00
N TRP A 46 -12.21 0.69 1.58
CA TRP A 46 -11.18 1.45 0.87
C TRP A 46 -10.09 2.00 1.79
N LEU A 47 -8.96 2.35 1.18
CA LEU A 47 -7.91 3.19 1.77
C LEU A 47 -7.76 4.44 0.90
N ILE A 48 -7.45 5.57 1.53
CA ILE A 48 -7.09 6.82 0.85
C ILE A 48 -5.63 7.10 1.17
N CYS A 49 -4.85 7.36 0.14
CA CYS A 49 -3.44 7.70 0.24
C CYS A 49 -3.12 8.96 -0.56
N GLU A 50 -2.02 9.63 -0.25
CA GLU A 50 -1.50 10.71 -1.09
C GLU A 50 -1.10 10.16 -2.47
N TRP A 51 -1.50 10.82 -3.54
CA TRP A 51 -0.99 10.50 -4.86
C TRP A 51 0.31 11.25 -5.11
N PRO A 52 1.42 10.58 -5.48
CA PRO A 52 2.66 11.27 -5.74
C PRO A 52 2.53 12.18 -6.97
N LEU A 53 2.63 13.49 -6.75
CA LEU A 53 2.47 14.52 -7.79
C LEU A 53 3.55 14.49 -8.88
N HIS A 54 4.63 13.74 -8.71
CA HIS A 54 5.80 13.75 -9.61
C HIS A 54 5.84 12.55 -10.58
N LEU A 55 4.69 12.02 -10.95
CA LEU A 55 4.64 11.03 -12.02
C LEU A 55 4.63 11.78 -13.34
N GLY A 56 5.83 11.98 -13.91
CA GLY A 56 6.02 12.44 -15.29
C GLY A 56 5.54 11.46 -16.35
N HIS A 57 4.57 10.61 -16.02
CA HIS A 57 3.86 9.74 -16.94
C HIS A 57 2.46 10.30 -17.13
N ASP A 58 2.17 10.79 -18.34
CA ASP A 58 0.84 11.22 -18.80
C ASP A 58 -0.18 10.06 -18.88
N GLN A 59 0.18 8.88 -18.35
CA GLN A 59 -0.63 7.70 -18.52
C GLN A 59 -1.69 7.62 -17.42
N PRO A 60 -2.98 7.58 -17.80
CA PRO A 60 -4.05 7.48 -16.83
C PRO A 60 -3.94 6.14 -16.09
N ILE A 61 -3.98 6.21 -14.76
CA ILE A 61 -4.07 5.02 -13.93
C ILE A 61 -5.56 4.71 -13.74
N ASN A 62 -6.01 3.68 -14.44
CA ASN A 62 -7.41 3.29 -14.45
C ASN A 62 -7.79 2.54 -13.17
N GLY A 63 -9.05 2.70 -12.76
CA GLY A 63 -9.65 1.84 -11.75
C GLY A 63 -9.56 0.36 -12.15
N GLY A 64 -9.34 -0.50 -11.16
CA GLY A 64 -9.08 -1.93 -11.33
C GLY A 64 -7.62 -2.31 -11.56
N THR A 65 -6.70 -1.34 -11.68
CA THR A 65 -5.27 -1.62 -11.83
C THR A 65 -4.74 -2.37 -10.60
N PRO A 66 -4.25 -3.62 -10.73
CA PRO A 66 -3.70 -4.36 -9.60
C PRO A 66 -2.43 -3.71 -9.07
N CYS A 67 -2.27 -3.69 -7.76
CA CYS A 67 -1.08 -3.18 -7.11
C CYS A 67 -0.70 -4.01 -5.87
N THR A 68 0.51 -3.79 -5.39
CA THR A 68 1.00 -4.31 -4.11
C THR A 68 1.37 -3.14 -3.23
N VAL A 69 0.83 -3.11 -2.03
CA VAL A 69 1.19 -2.13 -1.00
C VAL A 69 2.14 -2.80 -0.03
N SER A 70 3.21 -2.10 0.35
CA SER A 70 4.10 -2.55 1.41
C SER A 70 4.62 -1.40 2.27
N TYR A 71 4.89 -1.68 3.53
CA TYR A 71 5.37 -0.71 4.49
C TYR A 71 6.00 -1.38 5.71
N LEU A 72 6.66 -0.56 6.53
CA LEU A 72 7.19 -1.00 7.81
C LEU A 72 6.22 -0.60 8.92
N HIS A 73 5.86 -1.57 9.74
CA HIS A 73 5.03 -1.35 10.92
C HIS A 73 5.61 -2.18 12.07
N GLU A 74 5.96 -1.52 13.17
CA GLU A 74 6.50 -2.15 14.38
C GLU A 74 7.67 -3.14 14.12
N GLY A 75 8.54 -2.82 13.16
CA GLY A 75 9.69 -3.65 12.82
C GLY A 75 9.37 -4.88 11.95
N LYS A 76 8.13 -5.01 11.49
CA LYS A 76 7.70 -5.97 10.48
C LYS A 76 7.53 -5.28 9.13
N LEU A 77 7.91 -5.99 8.07
CA LEU A 77 7.50 -5.65 6.72
C LEU A 77 6.09 -6.22 6.53
N VAL A 78 5.14 -5.32 6.28
CA VAL A 78 3.77 -5.67 5.95
C VAL A 78 3.61 -5.50 4.45
N GLY A 79 2.97 -6.47 3.80
CA GLY A 79 2.69 -6.45 2.37
C GLY A 79 1.31 -7.04 2.06
N TYR A 80 0.60 -6.46 1.10
CA TYR A 80 -0.65 -7.04 0.59
C TYR A 80 -0.92 -6.64 -0.84
N ARG A 81 -1.68 -7.50 -1.53
CA ARG A 81 -2.25 -7.19 -2.84
C ARG A 81 -3.49 -6.32 -2.67
N SER A 82 -3.61 -5.32 -3.54
CA SER A 82 -4.76 -4.43 -3.64
C SER A 82 -5.03 -4.10 -5.10
N GLU A 83 -5.96 -3.19 -5.33
CA GLU A 83 -6.26 -2.62 -6.64
C GLU A 83 -6.55 -1.13 -6.47
N ILE A 84 -6.14 -0.34 -7.46
CA ILE A 84 -6.47 1.07 -7.53
C ILE A 84 -7.95 1.19 -7.86
N ARG A 85 -8.69 1.91 -7.03
CA ARG A 85 -10.11 2.18 -7.22
C ARG A 85 -10.33 3.42 -8.06
N ASP A 86 -9.65 4.51 -7.70
CA ASP A 86 -9.79 5.80 -8.35
C ASP A 86 -8.63 6.72 -8.00
N VAL A 87 -8.48 7.79 -8.79
CA VAL A 87 -7.56 8.90 -8.54
C VAL A 87 -8.32 10.22 -8.63
N LEU A 88 -8.38 10.95 -7.51
CA LEU A 88 -8.97 12.28 -7.46
C LEU A 88 -7.84 13.30 -7.61
N ASN A 89 -7.84 14.11 -8.67
CA ASN A 89 -6.74 15.04 -8.95
C ASN A 89 -6.90 16.44 -8.31
N ALA A 90 -8.10 16.79 -7.84
CA ALA A 90 -8.39 18.09 -7.25
C ALA A 90 -9.39 17.94 -6.08
N PRO A 91 -9.27 18.71 -4.98
CA PRO A 91 -8.37 19.86 -4.80
C PRO A 91 -6.91 19.49 -4.48
N VAL A 92 -6.66 18.26 -4.04
CA VAL A 92 -5.32 17.68 -3.87
C VAL A 92 -5.32 16.26 -4.45
N PRO A 93 -4.22 15.81 -5.07
CA PRO A 93 -4.16 14.45 -5.63
C PRO A 93 -4.26 13.35 -4.57
N LEU A 94 -5.32 12.55 -4.64
CA LEU A 94 -5.61 11.43 -3.76
C LEU A 94 -5.76 10.13 -4.54
N LEU A 95 -5.27 9.06 -3.96
CA LEU A 95 -5.39 7.70 -4.47
C LEU A 95 -6.34 6.90 -3.60
N PHE A 96 -7.33 6.27 -4.22
CA PHE A 96 -8.19 5.29 -3.58
C PHE A 96 -7.72 3.88 -3.90
N LEU A 97 -7.54 3.06 -2.87
CA LEU A 97 -7.18 1.65 -2.98
C LEU A 97 -8.27 0.77 -2.38
N ALA A 98 -8.40 -0.46 -2.87
CA ALA A 98 -9.26 -1.46 -2.24
C ALA A 98 -8.68 -1.89 -0.88
N TYR A 99 -9.57 -2.11 0.09
CA TYR A 99 -9.17 -2.69 1.36
C TYR A 99 -8.60 -4.11 1.19
N PRO A 100 -7.47 -4.45 1.83
CA PRO A 100 -6.85 -5.76 1.67
C PRO A 100 -7.76 -6.86 2.21
N LYS A 101 -7.85 -7.97 1.47
CA LYS A 101 -8.52 -9.20 1.95
C LYS A 101 -7.62 -10.02 2.87
N THR A 102 -6.31 -9.97 2.62
CA THR A 102 -5.28 -10.73 3.31
C THR A 102 -4.05 -9.85 3.45
N VAL A 103 -3.35 -9.98 4.57
CA VAL A 103 -2.11 -9.27 4.84
C VAL A 103 -1.01 -10.29 5.10
N GLU A 104 0.16 -10.06 4.50
CA GLU A 104 1.36 -10.84 4.72
C GLU A 104 2.32 -10.04 5.61
N GLU A 105 2.75 -10.63 6.72
CA GLU A 105 3.73 -10.04 7.62
C GLU A 105 5.03 -10.85 7.61
N MET A 106 6.15 -10.13 7.54
CA MET A 106 7.49 -10.71 7.63
C MET A 106 8.30 -9.91 8.63
N HIS A 107 8.80 -10.57 9.69
CA HIS A 107 9.74 -9.92 10.59
C HIS A 107 11.04 -9.60 9.84
N MET A 108 11.45 -8.32 9.86
CA MET A 108 12.68 -7.90 9.17
C MET A 108 13.96 -8.30 9.90
N ARG A 109 13.87 -8.69 11.17
CA ARG A 109 15.02 -8.94 12.02
C ARG A 109 15.27 -10.45 12.16
N LYS A 110 16.44 -10.92 11.74
CA LYS A 110 17.00 -12.22 12.17
C LYS A 110 17.83 -12.11 13.46
N HIS A 111 18.38 -10.92 13.75
CA HIS A 111 19.21 -10.65 14.93
C HIS A 111 18.95 -9.26 15.53
N VAL A 112 19.11 -9.16 16.85
CA VAL A 112 19.10 -7.92 17.64
C VAL A 112 20.37 -7.12 17.35
N ARG A 113 20.29 -5.78 17.26
CA ARG A 113 21.48 -4.93 17.18
C ARG A 113 22.14 -4.89 18.57
N VAL A 114 23.41 -5.32 18.62
CA VAL A 114 24.30 -5.11 19.78
C VAL A 114 24.66 -3.64 19.88
#